data_AF-A0A8X7TEV7-F1
#
_entry.id   AF-A0A8X7TEV7-F1
#
_cell.length_a   1.000
_cell.length_b   1.000
_cell.length_c   1.000
_cell.angle_alpha   90.00
_cell.angle_beta   90.00
_cell.angle_gamma   90.00
#
_symmetry.space_group_name_H-M   'P 1'
#
loop_
_entity.id
_entity.type
_entity.pdbx_description
1 polymer ?
#
loop_
_entity_poly.entity_id
_entity_poly.type
_entity_poly.pdbx_seq_one_letter_code
_entity_poly.pdbx_strand_id
1 'polypeptide(L)'
;MSNSEKKSIDQYGRQTWNVDVYAQEAREKRSSVNRDTTPSQYIIDKDIDHSKTHIKERNALLEESINAVQKFNLINPDKASTSTFGAKKRFGFVCPVCDLSFRDNLALIDHFNSPQHVSKVFQQTKSADEGTKSELLDEGVRRATLKEVVSMMESLVAKCLKEKSLQSVEGSGSGPSFTERVEMRKKFEDEKRNKRSERRKLLRSRKKQKLQLPSEEKVANSDISEVMGFGGFGSSKSK
;
A
#
# COMPACT_ATOMS: atom_id res chain seq x y z
N MET A 1 10.44 41.31 -33.76
CA MET A 1 11.47 41.15 -34.81
C MET A 1 10.77 41.26 -36.15
N SER A 2 11.14 42.27 -36.93
CA SER A 2 10.45 42.66 -38.18
C SER A 2 10.77 41.66 -39.29
N ASN A 3 9.81 41.30 -40.14
CA ASN A 3 10.03 40.40 -41.28
C ASN A 3 11.10 40.89 -42.27
N SER A 4 11.43 42.19 -42.23
CA SER A 4 12.46 42.81 -43.08
C SER A 4 13.88 42.45 -42.66
N GLU A 5 14.13 42.09 -41.39
CA GLU A 5 15.46 41.69 -40.90
C GLU A 5 15.82 40.24 -41.31
N LYS A 6 14.79 39.44 -41.61
CA LYS A 6 14.90 38.02 -41.95
C LYS A 6 15.20 37.75 -43.43
N LYS A 7 14.96 38.75 -44.29
CA LYS A 7 15.13 38.65 -45.74
C LYS A 7 16.14 39.71 -46.19
N SER A 8 17.27 39.26 -46.72
CA SER A 8 18.22 40.11 -47.44
C SER A 8 17.93 40.07 -48.94
N ILE A 9 18.34 41.10 -49.66
CA ILE A 9 18.27 41.15 -51.12
C ILE A 9 19.71 41.07 -51.64
N ASP A 10 19.99 40.07 -52.47
CA ASP A 10 21.28 39.87 -53.13
C ASP A 10 21.56 40.98 -54.17
N GLN A 11 22.80 41.15 -54.62
CA GLN A 11 23.21 42.15 -55.63
C GLN A 11 22.41 42.05 -56.94
N TYR A 12 21.80 40.88 -57.19
CA TYR A 12 20.94 40.59 -58.34
C TYR A 12 19.44 40.73 -58.05
N GLY A 13 19.04 41.35 -56.94
CA GLY A 13 17.63 41.59 -56.60
C GLY A 13 16.86 40.36 -56.11
N ARG A 14 17.55 39.22 -55.87
CA ARG A 14 16.92 37.99 -55.37
C ARG A 14 16.76 38.06 -53.85
N GLN A 15 15.59 37.69 -53.34
CA GLN A 15 15.38 37.55 -51.90
C GLN A 15 16.13 36.31 -51.40
N THR A 16 17.03 36.52 -50.45
CA THR A 16 17.75 35.49 -49.72
C THR A 16 17.39 35.55 -48.25
N TRP A 17 17.38 34.40 -47.60
CA TRP A 17 17.14 34.33 -46.17
C TRP A 17 18.44 34.60 -45.42
N ASN A 18 18.38 35.45 -44.39
CA ASN A 18 19.54 35.73 -43.56
C ASN A 18 19.80 34.53 -42.62
N VAL A 19 20.82 33.73 -42.96
CA VAL A 19 21.17 32.49 -42.25
C VAL A 19 21.57 32.77 -40.81
N ASP A 20 22.25 33.89 -40.54
CA ASP A 20 22.76 34.22 -39.20
C ASP A 20 21.64 34.59 -38.24
N VAL A 21 20.67 35.39 -38.70
CA VAL A 21 19.48 35.75 -37.91
C VAL A 21 18.65 34.49 -37.60
N TYR A 22 18.49 33.59 -38.58
CA TYR A 22 17.81 32.32 -38.37
C TYR A 22 18.58 31.37 -37.44
N ALA A 23 19.91 31.34 -37.53
CA ALA A 23 20.75 30.55 -36.65
C ALA A 23 20.70 31.07 -35.20
N GLN A 24 20.68 32.39 -35.00
CA GLN A 24 20.51 33.02 -33.70
C GLN A 24 19.11 32.74 -33.13
N GLU A 25 18.05 32.94 -33.91
CA GLU A 25 16.67 32.63 -33.47
C GLU A 25 16.52 31.14 -33.13
N ALA A 26 17.17 30.24 -33.87
CA ALA A 26 17.17 28.81 -33.57
C ALA A 26 17.93 28.49 -32.27
N ARG A 27 19.05 29.17 -31.99
CA ARG A 27 19.80 29.04 -30.73
C ARG A 27 19.00 29.58 -29.56
N GLU A 28 18.35 30.73 -29.72
CA GLU A 28 17.49 31.33 -28.71
C GLU A 28 16.30 30.43 -28.41
N LYS A 29 15.60 29.92 -29.44
CA LYS A 29 14.51 28.94 -29.26
C LYS A 29 14.97 27.66 -28.59
N ARG A 30 16.16 27.15 -28.90
CA ARG A 30 16.72 25.98 -28.19
C ARG A 30 17.04 26.31 -26.74
N SER A 31 17.54 27.52 -26.45
CA SER A 31 17.81 27.97 -25.09
C SER A 31 16.53 28.21 -24.29
N SER A 32 15.47 28.73 -24.93
CA SER A 32 14.18 28.97 -24.29
C SER A 32 13.41 27.68 -24.09
N VAL A 33 13.41 26.74 -25.05
CA VAL A 33 12.82 25.41 -24.87
C VAL A 33 13.45 24.70 -23.69
N ASN A 34 14.78 24.75 -23.49
CA ASN A 34 15.41 24.17 -22.30
C ASN A 34 15.01 24.87 -20.98
N ARG A 35 14.60 26.15 -21.04
CA ARG A 35 14.11 26.91 -19.88
C ARG A 35 12.62 26.70 -19.62
N ASP A 36 11.82 26.50 -20.67
CA ASP A 36 10.38 26.32 -20.62
C ASP A 36 9.99 24.85 -20.44
N THR A 37 10.88 23.90 -20.77
CA THR A 37 10.80 22.49 -20.37
C THR A 37 11.29 22.27 -18.94
N THR A 38 11.45 23.32 -18.12
CA THR A 38 11.24 23.12 -16.69
C THR A 38 9.78 22.68 -16.58
N PRO A 39 9.51 21.40 -16.30
CA PRO A 39 8.13 20.99 -16.18
C PRO A 39 7.53 21.88 -15.11
N SER A 40 6.31 22.37 -15.39
CA SER A 40 5.40 22.99 -14.42
C SER A 40 5.77 22.47 -13.05
N GLN A 41 6.19 23.37 -12.15
CA GLN A 41 6.61 23.10 -10.77
C GLN A 41 5.51 22.26 -10.09
N TYR A 42 5.47 20.97 -10.37
CA TYR A 42 4.65 20.02 -9.67
C TYR A 42 5.32 19.99 -8.31
N ILE A 43 4.52 20.33 -7.32
CA ILE A 43 4.94 20.64 -5.97
C ILE A 43 5.62 19.40 -5.41
N ILE A 44 6.94 19.30 -5.62
CA ILE A 44 7.79 18.43 -4.83
C ILE A 44 8.07 19.28 -3.60
N ASP A 45 7.31 19.03 -2.54
CA ASP A 45 7.62 19.60 -1.23
C ASP A 45 9.10 19.38 -0.96
N LYS A 46 9.83 20.47 -0.75
CA LYS A 46 11.30 20.51 -0.65
C LYS A 46 11.85 19.74 0.55
N ASP A 47 10.97 19.20 1.39
CA ASP A 47 11.28 18.57 2.67
C ASP A 47 11.23 17.02 2.64
N ILE A 48 11.22 16.41 1.44
CA ILE A 48 10.99 14.98 1.28
C ILE A 48 12.31 14.21 1.06
N ASP A 49 12.61 13.26 1.97
CA ASP A 49 13.70 12.28 1.90
C ASP A 49 14.03 11.82 0.47
N HIS A 50 15.21 12.20 -0.02
CA HIS A 50 15.71 11.95 -1.38
C HIS A 50 15.75 10.46 -1.80
N SER A 51 15.79 9.52 -0.86
CA SER A 51 15.84 8.09 -1.18
C SER A 51 14.50 7.51 -1.65
N LYS A 52 13.39 8.21 -1.39
CA LYS A 52 12.02 7.76 -1.71
C LYS A 52 11.30 8.66 -2.70
N THR A 53 11.94 9.70 -3.23
CA THR A 53 11.31 10.71 -4.09
C THR A 53 10.70 10.09 -5.34
N HIS A 54 11.48 9.33 -6.11
CA HIS A 54 10.99 8.67 -7.34
C HIS A 54 9.83 7.70 -7.08
N ILE A 55 9.89 6.93 -5.99
CA ILE A 55 8.82 5.97 -5.63
C ILE A 55 7.54 6.71 -5.19
N LYS A 56 7.67 7.79 -4.42
CA LYS A 56 6.54 8.62 -4.00
C LYS A 56 5.90 9.33 -5.19
N GLU A 57 6.71 9.90 -6.08
CA GLU A 57 6.27 10.53 -7.32
C GLU A 57 5.55 9.53 -8.21
N ARG A 58 6.14 8.33 -8.42
CA ARG A 58 5.50 7.24 -9.16
C ARG A 58 4.13 6.92 -8.56
N ASN A 59 4.03 6.76 -7.24
CA ASN A 59 2.76 6.44 -6.59
C ASN A 59 1.73 7.56 -6.76
N ALA A 60 2.14 8.82 -6.60
CA ALA A 60 1.26 9.97 -6.82
C ALA A 60 0.75 10.04 -8.26
N LEU A 61 1.61 9.83 -9.26
CA LEU A 61 1.22 9.79 -10.67
C LEU A 61 0.28 8.61 -10.97
N LEU A 62 0.49 7.46 -10.34
CA LEU A 62 -0.42 6.32 -10.45
C LEU A 62 -1.78 6.64 -9.82
N GLU A 63 -1.82 7.23 -8.63
CA GLU A 63 -3.07 7.66 -7.99
C GLU A 63 -3.80 8.70 -8.83
N GLU A 64 -3.09 9.68 -9.40
CA GLU A 64 -3.64 10.65 -10.34
C GLU A 64 -4.25 9.95 -11.56
N SER A 65 -3.55 8.97 -12.14
CA SER A 65 -4.02 8.19 -13.29
C SER A 65 -5.27 7.36 -12.98
N ILE A 66 -5.36 6.78 -11.77
CA ILE A 66 -6.53 6.01 -11.29
C ILE A 66 -7.71 6.96 -11.08
N ASN A 67 -7.46 8.11 -10.45
CA ASN A 67 -8.46 9.13 -10.21
C ASN A 67 -8.95 9.81 -11.50
N ALA A 68 -8.16 9.80 -12.56
CA ALA A 68 -8.49 10.37 -13.88
C ALA A 68 -9.44 9.50 -14.71
N VAL A 69 -9.65 8.23 -14.34
CA VAL A 69 -10.55 7.32 -15.02
C VAL A 69 -11.98 7.90 -14.98
N GLN A 70 -12.66 7.96 -16.15
CA GLN A 70 -14.00 8.54 -16.37
C GLN A 70 -14.13 10.08 -16.36
N LYS A 71 -13.06 10.86 -16.16
CA LYS A 71 -13.15 12.33 -16.10
C LYS A 71 -13.04 13.04 -17.47
N PHE A 72 -12.44 12.40 -18.48
CA PHE A 72 -12.16 13.04 -19.76
C PHE A 72 -13.14 12.58 -20.86
N ASN A 73 -14.05 13.47 -21.26
CA ASN A 73 -14.84 13.34 -22.49
C ASN A 73 -14.10 14.05 -23.63
N LEU A 74 -13.87 13.36 -24.77
CA LEU A 74 -12.99 13.79 -25.88
C LEU A 74 -13.39 15.10 -26.61
N ILE A 75 -14.47 15.78 -26.23
CA ILE A 75 -15.08 16.80 -27.06
C ILE A 75 -14.80 18.19 -26.48
N ASN A 76 -13.71 18.81 -26.95
CA ASN A 76 -13.65 20.25 -27.17
C ASN A 76 -12.57 20.56 -28.23
N PRO A 77 -12.93 20.56 -29.53
CA PRO A 77 -11.99 20.73 -30.63
C PRO A 77 -11.36 22.13 -30.70
N ASP A 78 -11.94 23.15 -30.07
CA ASP A 78 -11.63 24.56 -30.40
C ASP A 78 -10.34 25.12 -29.79
N LYS A 79 -9.67 24.37 -28.89
CA LYS A 79 -8.44 24.83 -28.20
C LYS A 79 -7.28 23.86 -28.17
N ALA A 80 -7.27 22.77 -28.93
CA ALA A 80 -6.15 21.83 -28.84
C ALA A 80 -5.37 21.61 -30.13
N SER A 81 -4.06 21.81 -29.93
CA SER A 81 -2.98 21.55 -30.85
C SER A 81 -3.11 20.16 -31.48
N THR A 82 -2.92 20.12 -32.79
CA THR A 82 -2.91 18.94 -33.67
C THR A 82 -1.69 18.05 -33.44
N SER A 83 -1.10 18.03 -32.24
CA SER A 83 0.11 17.26 -31.97
C SER A 83 -0.24 15.82 -31.61
N THR A 84 0.19 14.89 -32.47
CA THR A 84 0.04 13.43 -32.28
C THR A 84 0.87 12.90 -31.10
N PHE A 85 1.85 13.68 -30.61
CA PHE A 85 2.82 13.29 -29.59
C PHE A 85 3.12 14.44 -28.62
N GLY A 86 3.34 14.11 -27.34
CA GLY A 86 3.79 15.05 -26.31
C GLY A 86 2.69 15.53 -25.34
N ALA A 87 3.05 16.41 -24.39
CA ALA A 87 2.18 16.98 -23.36
C ALA A 87 0.89 17.66 -23.87
N LYS A 88 0.83 17.98 -25.16
CA LYS A 88 -0.34 18.60 -25.82
C LYS A 88 -1.30 17.59 -26.45
N LYS A 89 -1.09 16.28 -26.24
CA LYS A 89 -1.99 15.24 -26.75
C LYS A 89 -3.28 15.20 -25.93
N ARG A 90 -4.42 15.16 -26.63
CA ARG A 90 -5.79 15.20 -26.07
C ARG A 90 -6.23 13.93 -25.32
N PHE A 91 -5.44 12.87 -25.37
CA PHE A 91 -5.89 11.53 -24.97
C PHE A 91 -4.74 10.65 -24.49
N GLY A 92 -4.96 9.99 -23.35
CA GLY A 92 -4.04 9.02 -22.75
C GLY A 92 -3.52 9.45 -21.38
N PHE A 93 -2.68 8.61 -20.78
CA PHE A 93 -1.96 8.93 -19.56
C PHE A 93 -0.76 9.80 -19.87
N VAL A 94 -0.57 10.90 -19.15
CA VAL A 94 0.54 11.82 -19.40
C VAL A 94 1.54 11.73 -18.25
N CYS A 95 2.82 11.60 -18.59
CA CYS A 95 3.93 11.74 -17.64
C CYS A 95 4.38 13.22 -17.64
N PRO A 96 4.15 13.98 -16.55
CA PRO A 96 4.49 15.41 -16.49
C PRO A 96 6.00 15.66 -16.41
N VAL A 97 6.79 14.68 -15.97
CA VAL A 97 8.26 14.80 -15.88
C VAL A 97 8.90 14.74 -17.27
N CYS A 98 8.34 13.90 -18.15
CA CYS A 98 8.91 13.63 -19.46
C CYS A 98 8.14 14.30 -20.61
N ASP A 99 6.99 14.92 -20.32
CA ASP A 99 6.04 15.46 -21.30
C ASP A 99 5.62 14.43 -22.36
N LEU A 100 5.52 13.16 -21.96
CA LEU A 100 5.15 12.04 -22.83
C LEU A 100 3.73 11.57 -22.53
N SER A 101 2.97 11.28 -23.58
CA SER A 101 1.61 10.77 -23.50
C SER A 101 1.55 9.31 -23.95
N PHE A 102 0.98 8.44 -23.13
CA PHE A 102 0.85 7.00 -23.33
C PHE A 102 -0.61 6.60 -23.55
N ARG A 103 -0.83 5.60 -24.41
CA ARG A 103 -2.17 5.07 -24.70
C ARG A 103 -2.67 4.13 -23.61
N ASP A 104 -1.76 3.37 -23.02
CA ASP A 104 -2.04 2.27 -22.10
C ASP A 104 -1.33 2.46 -20.75
N ASN A 105 -1.90 1.85 -19.70
CA ASN A 105 -1.32 1.83 -18.35
C ASN A 105 0.03 1.13 -18.32
N LEU A 106 0.18 0.02 -19.04
CA LEU A 106 1.43 -0.76 -19.04
C LEU A 106 2.58 0.04 -19.65
N ALA A 107 2.32 0.74 -20.75
CA ALA A 107 3.31 1.61 -21.38
C ALA A 107 3.72 2.79 -20.47
N LEU A 108 2.78 3.33 -19.69
CA LEU A 108 3.08 4.36 -18.69
C LEU A 108 3.94 3.80 -17.54
N ILE A 109 3.60 2.63 -17.02
CA ILE A 109 4.33 1.99 -15.91
C ILE A 109 5.75 1.60 -16.34
N ASP A 110 5.89 1.06 -17.56
CA ASP A 110 7.18 0.72 -18.16
C ASP A 110 8.03 2.00 -18.35
N HIS A 111 7.40 3.08 -18.79
CA HIS A 111 8.06 4.38 -18.86
C HIS A 111 8.53 4.88 -17.50
N PHE A 112 7.73 4.79 -16.43
CA PHE A 112 8.16 5.19 -15.08
C PHE A 112 9.33 4.37 -14.55
N ASN A 113 9.45 3.11 -14.98
CA ASN A 113 10.58 2.24 -14.65
C ASN A 113 11.79 2.44 -15.57
N SER A 114 11.62 3.15 -16.69
CA SER A 114 12.71 3.36 -17.64
C SER A 114 13.80 4.25 -17.04
N PRO A 115 15.09 3.98 -17.34
CA PRO A 115 16.21 4.77 -16.81
C PRO A 115 16.16 6.23 -17.26
N GLN A 116 15.52 6.51 -18.39
CA GLN A 116 15.35 7.88 -18.91
C GLN A 116 14.45 8.72 -18.00
N HIS A 117 13.34 8.14 -17.51
CA HIS A 117 12.44 8.83 -16.59
C HIS A 117 13.09 9.01 -15.22
N VAL A 118 13.67 7.93 -14.69
CA VAL A 118 14.39 7.93 -13.40
C VAL A 118 15.50 8.99 -13.38
N SER A 119 16.30 9.08 -14.45
CA SER A 119 17.34 10.10 -14.58
C SER A 119 16.80 11.53 -14.58
N LYS A 120 15.67 11.80 -15.26
CA LYS A 120 15.04 13.13 -15.27
C LYS A 120 14.48 13.52 -13.90
N VAL A 121 13.83 12.59 -13.20
CA VAL A 121 13.40 12.78 -11.81
C VAL A 121 14.59 13.10 -10.90
N PHE A 122 15.68 12.34 -11.05
CA PHE A 122 16.90 12.61 -10.29
C PHE A 122 17.52 13.97 -10.64
N GLN A 123 17.53 14.38 -11.90
CA GLN A 123 18.02 15.71 -12.28
C GLN A 123 17.20 16.84 -11.67
N GLN A 124 15.89 16.68 -11.57
CA GLN A 124 15.01 17.66 -10.92
C GLN A 124 15.27 17.74 -9.41
N THR A 125 15.40 16.60 -8.75
CA THR A 125 15.62 16.51 -7.30
C THR A 125 17.05 16.82 -6.85
N LYS A 126 18.07 16.62 -7.71
CA LYS A 126 19.48 16.94 -7.41
C LYS A 126 19.77 18.43 -7.25
N SER A 127 18.88 19.31 -7.69
CA SER A 127 19.06 20.76 -7.54
C SER A 127 19.04 21.26 -6.08
N ALA A 128 18.75 20.41 -5.10
CA ALA A 128 18.56 20.79 -3.70
C ALA A 128 19.71 20.44 -2.74
N ASP A 129 20.62 19.49 -3.04
CA ASP A 129 21.58 19.03 -2.02
C ASP A 129 22.93 18.55 -2.62
N GLU A 130 23.86 19.49 -2.79
CA GLU A 130 25.26 19.30 -3.22
C GLU A 130 26.16 18.65 -2.13
N GLY A 131 25.62 18.28 -0.96
CA GLY A 131 26.44 18.01 0.24
C GLY A 131 26.85 16.56 0.49
N THR A 132 26.13 15.55 -0.03
CA THR A 132 26.34 14.16 0.40
C THR A 132 26.71 13.24 -0.75
N LYS A 133 28.01 13.16 -1.03
CA LYS A 133 28.65 12.20 -1.95
C LYS A 133 28.62 10.77 -1.37
N SER A 134 27.45 10.26 -1.05
CA SER A 134 27.25 8.83 -0.86
C SER A 134 27.25 8.17 -2.23
N GLU A 135 28.07 7.13 -2.38
CA GLU A 135 28.25 6.37 -3.62
C GLU A 135 26.89 6.00 -4.22
N LEU A 136 26.48 6.75 -5.25
CA LEU A 136 25.31 6.44 -6.05
C LEU A 136 25.67 5.20 -6.86
N LEU A 137 24.97 4.10 -6.63
CA LEU A 137 25.02 2.94 -7.52
C LEU A 137 24.43 3.32 -8.89
N ASP A 138 24.70 2.51 -9.92
CA ASP A 138 24.38 2.78 -11.35
C ASP A 138 22.90 3.08 -11.67
N GLU A 139 22.00 2.98 -10.68
CA GLU A 139 20.56 3.27 -10.81
C GLU A 139 20.08 4.42 -9.92
N GLY A 140 20.99 5.20 -9.31
CA GLY A 140 20.65 6.38 -8.52
C GLY A 140 20.10 6.08 -7.12
N VAL A 141 20.06 4.81 -6.71
CA VAL A 141 19.67 4.41 -5.35
C VAL A 141 20.89 4.44 -4.42
N ARG A 142 20.78 5.22 -3.34
CA ARG A 142 21.79 5.26 -2.27
C ARG A 142 21.73 4.00 -1.43
N ARG A 143 22.90 3.46 -1.04
CA ARG A 143 22.96 2.41 0.00
C ARG A 143 22.46 2.98 1.32
N ALA A 144 21.48 2.33 1.93
CA ALA A 144 20.92 2.74 3.21
C ALA A 144 21.96 2.62 4.34
N THR A 145 21.99 3.60 5.24
CA THR A 145 22.79 3.50 6.46
C THR A 145 22.08 2.63 7.52
N LEU A 146 22.84 2.00 8.43
CA LEU A 146 22.24 1.19 9.50
C LEU A 146 21.23 2.00 10.35
N LYS A 147 21.50 3.29 10.56
CA LYS A 147 20.62 4.19 11.32
C LYS A 147 19.28 4.42 10.61
N GLU A 148 19.30 4.63 9.30
CA GLU A 148 18.09 4.76 8.48
C GLU A 148 17.24 3.49 8.50
N VAL A 149 17.88 2.32 8.45
CA VAL A 149 17.18 1.03 8.51
C VAL A 149 16.44 0.87 9.83
N VAL A 150 17.10 1.15 10.96
CA VAL A 150 16.47 1.09 12.29
C VAL A 150 15.28 2.05 12.37
N SER A 151 15.46 3.31 11.95
CA SER A 151 14.38 4.31 11.93
C SER A 151 13.20 3.88 11.05
N MET A 152 13.47 3.29 9.88
CA MET A 152 12.41 2.76 9.02
C MET A 152 11.69 1.58 9.66
N MET A 153 12.41 0.65 10.30
CA MET A 153 11.80 -0.48 11.01
C MET A 153 10.86 0.01 12.12
N GLU A 154 11.31 0.97 12.93
CA GLU A 154 10.48 1.58 13.97
C GLU A 154 9.22 2.23 13.38
N SER A 155 9.35 2.96 12.27
CA SER A 155 8.21 3.59 11.59
C SER A 155 7.19 2.58 11.06
N LEU A 156 7.65 1.44 10.53
CA LEU A 156 6.79 0.38 10.00
C LEU A 156 6.09 -0.38 11.13
N VAL A 157 6.81 -0.70 12.22
CA VAL A 157 6.22 -1.31 13.41
C VAL A 157 5.13 -0.38 13.98
N ALA A 158 5.42 0.93 14.10
CA ALA A 158 4.44 1.90 14.55
C ALA A 158 3.19 1.98 13.65
N LYS A 159 3.36 1.89 12.32
CA LYS A 159 2.22 1.84 11.37
C LYS A 159 1.41 0.56 11.54
N CYS A 160 2.05 -0.61 11.62
CA CYS A 160 1.35 -1.87 11.84
C CYS A 160 0.57 -1.89 13.17
N LEU A 161 1.14 -1.30 14.23
CA LEU A 161 0.43 -1.17 15.51
C LEU A 161 -0.77 -0.24 15.41
N LYS A 162 -0.65 0.89 14.69
CA LYS A 162 -1.78 1.80 14.43
C LYS A 162 -2.88 1.15 13.62
N GLU A 163 -2.53 0.50 12.51
CA GLU A 163 -3.49 -0.23 11.68
C GLU A 163 -4.21 -1.32 12.48
N LYS A 164 -3.46 -2.12 13.25
CA LYS A 164 -4.04 -3.13 14.15
C LYS A 164 -4.98 -2.50 15.20
N SER A 165 -4.64 -1.32 15.73
CA SER A 165 -5.51 -0.60 16.66
C SER A 165 -6.80 -0.09 16.00
N LEU A 166 -6.72 0.46 14.79
CA LEU A 166 -7.89 0.93 14.02
C LEU A 166 -8.79 -0.24 13.63
N GLN A 167 -8.19 -1.36 13.22
CA GLN A 167 -8.90 -2.58 12.86
C GLN A 167 -9.59 -3.24 14.07
N SER A 168 -9.08 -3.04 15.29
CA SER A 168 -9.75 -3.46 16.52
C SER A 168 -10.95 -2.58 16.90
N VAL A 169 -11.00 -1.33 16.42
CA VAL A 169 -12.12 -0.39 16.66
C VAL A 169 -13.23 -0.56 15.62
N GLU A 170 -12.89 -0.85 14.36
CA GLU A 170 -13.86 -1.11 13.27
C GLU A 170 -14.30 -2.59 13.18
N GLY A 171 -13.85 -3.43 14.11
CA GLY A 171 -13.98 -4.89 14.12
C GLY A 171 -15.35 -5.46 14.52
N SER A 172 -16.46 -4.92 14.00
CA SER A 172 -17.77 -5.62 14.02
C SER A 172 -17.94 -6.60 12.84
N GLY A 173 -17.03 -6.62 11.86
CA GLY A 173 -17.19 -7.36 10.61
C GLY A 173 -16.22 -8.53 10.35
N SER A 174 -15.15 -8.68 11.14
CA SER A 174 -14.19 -9.78 10.98
C SER A 174 -14.05 -10.49 12.32
N GLY A 175 -14.44 -11.77 12.36
CA GLY A 175 -14.49 -12.55 13.59
C GLY A 175 -13.16 -12.60 14.35
N PRO A 176 -13.18 -13.09 15.61
CA PRO A 176 -11.99 -13.16 16.46
C PRO A 176 -10.85 -13.86 15.70
N SER A 177 -9.67 -13.26 15.82
CA SER A 177 -8.45 -13.74 15.17
C SER A 177 -8.23 -15.23 15.46
N PHE A 178 -7.56 -15.96 14.56
CA PHE A 178 -7.33 -17.40 14.75
C PHE A 178 -6.71 -17.72 16.12
N THR A 179 -5.80 -16.87 16.59
CA THR A 179 -5.19 -16.94 17.92
C THR A 179 -6.22 -16.78 19.04
N GLU A 180 -7.07 -15.76 18.97
CA GLU A 180 -8.14 -15.55 19.96
C GLU A 180 -9.17 -16.70 19.96
N ARG A 181 -9.50 -17.25 18.79
CA ARG A 181 -10.40 -18.41 18.67
C ARG A 181 -9.83 -19.66 19.35
N VAL A 182 -8.52 -19.89 19.21
CA VAL A 182 -7.82 -20.99 19.87
C VAL A 182 -7.79 -20.78 21.39
N GLU A 183 -7.56 -19.56 21.87
CA GLU A 183 -7.60 -19.25 23.30
C GLU A 183 -9.00 -19.43 23.90
N MET A 184 -10.04 -19.00 23.21
CA MET A 184 -11.42 -19.18 23.65
C MET A 184 -11.81 -20.66 23.70
N ARG A 185 -11.33 -21.48 22.75
CA ARG A 185 -11.52 -22.94 22.76
C ARG A 185 -10.84 -23.60 23.96
N LYS A 186 -9.59 -23.23 24.24
CA LYS A 186 -8.83 -23.76 25.39
C LYS A 186 -9.51 -23.42 26.72
N LYS A 187 -9.92 -22.16 26.91
CA LYS A 187 -10.67 -21.72 28.11
C LYS A 187 -11.94 -22.53 28.32
N PHE A 188 -12.70 -22.78 27.26
CA PHE A 188 -13.92 -23.59 27.32
C PHE A 188 -13.65 -25.07 27.70
N GLU A 189 -12.59 -25.66 27.15
CA GLU A 189 -12.20 -27.04 27.49
C GLU A 189 -11.71 -27.16 28.94
N ASP A 190 -10.94 -26.18 29.41
CA ASP A 190 -10.45 -26.12 30.78
C ASP A 190 -11.59 -25.93 31.78
N GLU A 191 -12.56 -25.07 31.51
CA GLU A 191 -13.76 -24.93 32.34
C GLU A 191 -14.58 -26.23 32.40
N LYS A 192 -14.73 -26.92 31.26
CA LYS A 192 -15.46 -28.20 31.20
C LYS A 192 -14.70 -29.28 31.97
N ARG A 193 -13.36 -29.28 31.92
CA ARG A 193 -12.49 -30.19 32.69
C ARG A 193 -12.58 -29.90 34.19
N ASN A 194 -12.58 -28.62 34.58
CA ASN A 194 -12.71 -28.19 35.97
C ASN A 194 -14.07 -28.57 36.56
N LYS A 195 -15.17 -28.29 35.84
CA LYS A 195 -16.53 -28.70 36.24
C LYS A 195 -16.66 -30.22 36.41
N ARG A 196 -16.00 -31.03 35.57
CA ARG A 196 -15.95 -32.50 35.71
C ARG A 196 -15.13 -32.93 36.93
N SER A 197 -13.99 -32.28 37.16
CA SER A 197 -13.13 -32.54 38.31
C SER A 197 -13.83 -32.23 39.63
N GLU A 198 -14.52 -31.09 39.72
CA GLU A 198 -15.31 -30.67 40.88
C GLU A 198 -16.45 -31.64 41.16
N ARG A 199 -17.21 -32.05 40.13
CA ARG A 199 -18.25 -33.10 40.28
C ARG A 199 -17.67 -34.41 40.82
N ARG A 200 -16.50 -34.84 40.34
CA ARG A 200 -15.82 -36.04 40.85
C ARG A 200 -15.36 -35.88 42.30
N LYS A 201 -14.87 -34.71 42.68
CA LYS A 201 -14.47 -34.40 44.07
C LYS A 201 -15.68 -34.42 45.01
N LEU A 202 -16.79 -33.81 44.61
CA LEU A 202 -18.05 -33.81 45.37
C LEU A 202 -18.66 -35.20 45.52
N LEU A 203 -18.64 -36.02 44.47
CA LEU A 203 -19.10 -37.41 44.55
C LEU A 203 -18.22 -38.25 45.48
N ARG A 204 -16.90 -38.04 45.45
CA ARG A 204 -15.96 -38.71 46.36
C ARG A 204 -16.14 -38.28 47.80
N SER A 205 -16.38 -37.00 48.08
CA SER A 205 -16.66 -36.53 49.44
C SER A 205 -17.98 -37.08 49.98
N ARG A 206 -19.06 -37.07 49.17
CA ARG A 206 -20.35 -37.68 49.55
C ARG A 206 -20.25 -39.18 49.80
N LYS A 207 -19.49 -39.92 48.99
CA LYS A 207 -19.27 -41.36 49.22
C LYS A 207 -18.49 -41.63 50.52
N LYS A 208 -17.48 -40.81 50.83
CA LYS A 208 -16.74 -40.89 52.10
C LYS A 208 -17.64 -40.59 53.30
N GLN A 209 -18.50 -39.57 53.22
CA GLN A 209 -19.49 -39.26 54.25
C GLN A 209 -20.52 -40.40 54.43
N LYS A 210 -21.02 -40.99 53.34
CA LYS A 210 -21.97 -42.12 53.39
C LYS A 210 -21.35 -43.40 53.98
N LEU A 211 -20.04 -43.60 53.81
CA LEU A 211 -19.30 -44.72 54.42
C LEU A 211 -19.01 -44.50 55.92
N GLN A 212 -19.12 -43.27 56.42
CA GLN A 212 -18.93 -42.91 57.83
C GLN A 212 -20.24 -42.86 58.63
N LEU A 213 -21.40 -43.13 57.99
CA LEU A 213 -22.71 -43.21 58.67
C LEU A 213 -22.95 -44.61 59.28
N PRO A 214 -23.52 -44.72 60.50
CA PRO A 214 -23.69 -45.99 61.21
C PRO A 214 -24.68 -46.94 60.52
N SER A 215 -24.51 -48.25 60.76
CA SER A 215 -25.11 -49.37 60.03
C SER A 215 -26.62 -49.60 60.16
N GLU A 216 -27.39 -48.70 60.75
CA GLU A 216 -28.82 -48.91 61.04
C GLU A 216 -29.75 -48.55 59.87
N GLU A 217 -29.33 -47.68 58.94
CA GLU A 217 -30.16 -47.24 57.80
C GLU A 217 -30.13 -48.17 56.56
N LYS A 218 -29.36 -49.28 56.61
CA LYS A 218 -29.19 -50.16 55.44
C LYS A 218 -30.45 -50.95 55.08
N VAL A 219 -31.34 -51.20 56.04
CA VAL A 219 -32.57 -51.99 55.82
C VAL A 219 -33.65 -51.17 55.10
N ALA A 220 -33.77 -49.87 55.38
CA ALA A 220 -34.78 -49.00 54.75
C ALA A 220 -34.46 -48.62 53.28
N ASN A 221 -33.18 -48.68 52.87
CA ASN A 221 -32.77 -48.35 51.52
C ASN A 221 -33.08 -49.46 50.49
N SER A 222 -33.33 -50.70 50.95
CA SER A 222 -33.76 -51.81 50.11
C SER A 222 -35.16 -51.55 49.55
N ASP A 223 -36.08 -51.18 50.42
CA ASP A 223 -37.50 -51.00 50.10
C ASP A 223 -37.74 -49.82 49.12
N ILE A 224 -37.03 -48.71 49.33
CA ILE A 224 -37.09 -47.54 48.43
C ILE A 224 -36.43 -47.80 47.07
N SER A 225 -35.43 -48.69 47.00
CA SER A 225 -34.77 -49.05 45.72
C SER A 225 -35.66 -49.91 44.82
N GLU A 226 -36.60 -50.64 45.43
CA GLU A 226 -37.60 -51.46 44.76
C GLU A 226 -38.74 -50.58 44.21
N VAL A 227 -39.18 -49.58 45.00
CA VAL A 227 -40.18 -48.57 44.57
C VAL A 227 -39.67 -47.66 43.44
N MET A 228 -38.36 -47.35 43.39
CA MET A 228 -37.75 -46.56 42.31
C MET A 228 -37.28 -47.39 41.10
N GLY A 229 -37.63 -48.67 41.02
CA GLY A 229 -37.45 -49.50 39.81
C GLY A 229 -36.01 -49.90 39.50
N PHE A 230 -35.08 -49.83 40.46
CA PHE A 230 -33.67 -50.21 40.25
C PHE A 230 -33.40 -51.73 40.39
N GLY A 231 -34.43 -52.53 40.70
CA GLY A 231 -34.28 -53.97 40.96
C GLY A 231 -34.19 -54.89 39.73
N GLY A 232 -34.17 -54.36 38.50
CA GLY A 232 -34.52 -55.14 37.31
C GLY A 232 -33.63 -55.03 36.06
N PHE A 233 -32.38 -54.56 36.15
CA PHE A 233 -31.49 -54.47 34.98
C PHE A 233 -30.27 -55.39 35.12
N GLY A 234 -30.43 -56.70 34.89
CA GLY A 234 -29.27 -57.56 34.66
C GLY A 234 -29.33 -59.07 34.93
N SER A 235 -30.41 -59.68 35.45
CA SER A 235 -30.45 -61.14 35.60
C SER A 235 -30.92 -61.84 34.32
N SER A 236 -30.08 -61.83 33.28
CA SER A 236 -30.20 -62.78 32.18
C SER A 236 -28.80 -63.26 31.77
N LYS A 237 -28.26 -64.20 32.54
CA LYS A 237 -27.38 -65.27 32.05
C LYS A 237 -27.30 -66.40 33.06
N SER A 238 -28.19 -67.38 32.91
CA SER A 238 -27.97 -68.76 33.35
C SER A 238 -28.44 -69.66 32.21
N LYS A 239 -27.53 -70.54 31.77
CA LYS A 239 -27.56 -71.43 30.59
C LYS A 239 -27.36 -70.75 29.24
#